data_AF-A0A538S1W9-F1
#
_entry.id   AF-A0A538S1W9-F1
#
_cell.length_a   1.000
_cell.length_b   1.000
_cell.length_c   1.000
_cell.angle_alpha   90.00
_cell.angle_beta   90.00
_cell.angle_gamma   90.00
#
_symmetry.space_group_name_H-M   'P 1'
#
loop_
_entity.id
_entity.type
_entity.pdbx_description
1 polymer ?
#
loop_
_entity_poly.entity_id
_entity_poly.type
_entity_poly.pdbx_seq_one_letter_code
_entity_poly.pdbx_strand_id
1 'polypeptide(L)'
;MEEALASIDWPRGPVQPVRVPGFSMTASGNLPEPARQALVACKYFHLEYVCSTALHAWGGAEQVQTAIILRGHAQLAGAGNEEPIEKGQTWLLPAAMPGVTCRPDPELLYLLCTLPV
;
A
#
# COMPACT_ATOMS: atom_id res chain seq x y z
N MET A 1 22.61 23.03 -6.77
CA MET A 1 21.86 23.33 -8.02
C MET A 1 22.45 22.59 -9.21
N GLU A 2 23.78 22.61 -9.41
CA GLU A 2 24.45 21.86 -10.49
C GLU A 2 24.10 20.37 -10.50
N GLU A 3 24.13 19.71 -9.34
CA GLU A 3 23.82 18.27 -9.22
C GLU A 3 22.40 17.91 -9.63
N ALA A 4 21.43 18.82 -9.40
CA ALA A 4 20.05 18.61 -9.81
C ALA A 4 19.91 18.63 -11.34
N LEU A 5 20.62 19.54 -12.02
CA LEU A 5 20.64 19.62 -13.48
C LEU A 5 21.37 18.44 -14.13
N ALA A 6 22.43 17.95 -13.49
CA ALA A 6 23.19 16.78 -13.94
C ALA A 6 22.38 15.47 -13.82
N SER A 7 21.39 15.42 -12.92
CA SER A 7 20.58 14.23 -12.66
C SER A 7 19.35 14.10 -13.57
N ILE A 8 19.07 15.10 -14.40
CA ILE A 8 17.95 15.07 -15.35
C ILE A 8 18.38 14.31 -16.59
N ASP A 9 17.59 13.30 -16.96
CA ASP A 9 17.73 12.57 -18.22
C ASP A 9 17.15 13.42 -19.38
N TRP A 10 17.88 14.46 -19.76
CA TRP A 10 17.47 15.42 -20.80
C TRP A 10 17.12 14.78 -22.15
N PRO A 11 17.87 13.77 -22.64
CA PRO A 11 17.55 13.11 -23.91
C PRO A 11 16.20 12.38 -23.91
N ARG A 12 15.68 11.99 -22.74
CA ARG A 12 14.44 11.22 -22.61
C ARG A 12 13.18 11.98 -23.05
N GLY A 13 13.22 13.32 -23.06
CA GLY A 13 12.11 14.16 -23.50
C GLY A 13 10.85 14.03 -22.62
N PRO A 14 9.66 14.43 -23.13
CA PRO A 14 8.40 14.36 -22.39
C PRO A 14 8.07 12.91 -22.00
N VAL A 15 7.97 12.65 -20.70
CA VAL A 15 7.63 11.32 -20.20
C VAL A 15 6.11 11.22 -20.04
N GLN A 16 5.48 10.24 -20.70
CA GLN A 16 4.09 9.93 -20.40
C GLN A 16 3.99 9.33 -18.99
N PRO A 17 2.96 9.66 -18.19
CA PRO A 17 2.75 9.03 -16.90
C PRO A 17 2.75 7.51 -17.04
N VAL A 18 3.50 6.84 -16.16
CA VAL A 18 3.51 5.38 -16.12
C VAL A 18 2.11 4.89 -15.80
N ARG A 19 1.53 4.10 -16.70
CA ARG A 19 0.25 3.42 -16.48
C ARG A 19 0.52 2.00 -16.04
N VAL A 20 -0.12 1.59 -14.95
CA VAL A 20 -0.09 0.20 -14.49
C VAL A 20 -1.09 -0.59 -15.34
N PRO A 21 -0.67 -1.62 -16.09
CA PRO A 21 -1.60 -2.44 -16.86
C PRO A 21 -2.67 -3.05 -15.95
N GLY A 22 -3.94 -2.98 -16.36
CA GLY A 22 -5.06 -3.51 -15.58
C GLY A 22 -5.52 -2.63 -14.42
N PHE A 23 -4.82 -1.54 -14.09
CA PHE A 23 -5.27 -0.57 -13.09
C PHE A 23 -6.33 0.35 -13.69
N SER A 24 -7.60 0.03 -13.47
CA SER A 24 -8.75 0.82 -13.93
C SER A 24 -9.60 1.24 -12.73
N MET A 25 -9.72 2.55 -12.53
CA MET A 25 -10.58 3.12 -11.50
C MET A 25 -12.00 3.25 -12.03
N THR A 26 -12.98 2.94 -11.19
CA THR A 26 -14.38 3.30 -11.38
C THR A 26 -14.53 4.82 -11.47
N ALA A 27 -15.68 5.30 -11.95
CA ALA A 27 -15.99 6.73 -11.97
C ALA A 27 -15.95 7.39 -10.58
N SER A 28 -16.13 6.61 -9.52
CA SER A 28 -16.00 7.02 -8.11
C SER A 28 -14.56 7.01 -7.59
N GLY A 29 -13.59 6.61 -8.42
CA GLY A 29 -12.17 6.59 -8.08
C GLY A 29 -11.73 5.34 -7.30
N ASN A 30 -12.44 4.22 -7.43
CA ASN A 30 -12.15 2.97 -6.71
C ASN A 30 -11.69 1.90 -7.70
N LEU A 31 -10.86 0.93 -7.29
CA LEU A 31 -10.73 -0.29 -8.10
C LEU A 31 -11.97 -1.19 -7.90
N PRO A 32 -12.37 -2.01 -8.90
CA PRO A 32 -13.41 -3.01 -8.72
C PRO A 32 -12.99 -4.06 -7.68
N GLU A 33 -13.84 -4.31 -6.68
CA GLU A 33 -13.56 -5.23 -5.55
C GLU A 33 -13.56 -6.72 -5.93
N PRO A 34 -12.81 -7.57 -5.21
CA PRO A 34 -11.69 -7.24 -4.33
C PRO A 34 -10.46 -6.87 -5.17
N ALA A 35 -9.77 -5.78 -4.82
CA ALA A 35 -8.66 -5.29 -5.60
C ALA A 35 -7.36 -5.31 -4.81
N ARG A 36 -6.50 -6.28 -5.10
CA ARG A 36 -5.07 -6.24 -4.79
C ARG A 36 -4.30 -6.13 -6.09
N GLN A 37 -3.60 -5.02 -6.30
CA GLN A 37 -2.92 -4.71 -7.55
C GLN A 37 -1.52 -4.20 -7.30
N ALA A 38 -0.52 -4.85 -7.91
CA ALA A 38 0.85 -4.35 -7.91
C ALA A 38 0.94 -3.05 -8.72
N LEU A 39 1.47 -1.99 -8.10
CA LEU A 39 1.71 -0.68 -8.73
C LEU A 39 3.16 -0.51 -9.14
N VAL A 40 4.08 -0.93 -8.27
CA VAL A 40 5.52 -0.84 -8.50
C VAL A 40 6.16 -2.15 -8.05
N ALA A 41 7.02 -2.69 -8.90
CA ALA A 41 7.96 -3.75 -8.55
C ALA A 41 9.34 -3.32 -9.02
N CYS A 42 10.22 -2.95 -8.07
CA CYS A 42 11.58 -2.54 -8.37
C CYS A 42 12.55 -3.04 -7.29
N LYS A 43 13.85 -2.93 -7.55
CA LYS A 43 14.92 -3.39 -6.65
C LYS A 43 15.00 -2.67 -5.29
N TYR A 44 14.16 -1.67 -5.05
CA TYR A 44 14.17 -0.89 -3.81
C TYR A 44 12.95 -1.18 -2.94
N PHE A 45 11.79 -1.37 -3.57
CA PHE A 45 10.52 -1.65 -2.90
C PHE A 45 9.51 -2.21 -3.89
N HIS A 46 8.54 -2.92 -3.34
CA HIS A 46 7.28 -3.25 -4.01
C HIS A 46 6.16 -2.44 -3.38
N LEU A 47 5.24 -1.96 -4.21
CA LEU A 47 4.08 -1.20 -3.78
C LEU A 47 2.82 -1.82 -4.38
N GLU A 48 1.87 -2.14 -3.52
CA GLU A 48 0.58 -2.69 -3.90
C GLU A 48 -0.54 -1.76 -3.45
N TYR A 49 -1.56 -1.61 -4.29
CA TYR A 49 -2.84 -1.06 -3.90
C TYR A 49 -3.70 -2.19 -3.34
N VAL A 50 -4.29 -1.99 -2.17
CA VAL A 50 -5.22 -2.93 -1.56
C VAL A 50 -6.52 -2.22 -1.18
N CYS A 51 -7.63 -2.77 -1.64
CA CYS A 51 -8.98 -2.43 -1.22
C CYS A 51 -9.64 -3.71 -0.72
N SER A 52 -10.08 -3.71 0.54
CA SER A 52 -10.68 -4.88 1.18
C SER A 52 -11.90 -4.50 2.02
N THR A 53 -12.95 -5.30 1.87
CA THR A 53 -14.14 -5.33 2.73
C THR A 53 -14.12 -6.54 3.68
N ALA A 54 -13.22 -7.49 3.45
CA ALA A 54 -13.08 -8.71 4.24
C ALA A 54 -11.99 -8.60 5.32
N LEU A 55 -12.13 -9.41 6.38
CA LEU A 55 -11.08 -9.59 7.38
C LEU A 55 -9.82 -10.17 6.72
N HIS A 56 -8.66 -9.64 7.10
CA HIS A 56 -7.37 -10.10 6.57
C HIS A 56 -6.24 -9.89 7.57
N ALA A 57 -5.12 -10.59 7.37
CA ALA A 57 -3.97 -10.51 8.24
C ALA A 57 -3.02 -9.37 7.84
N TRP A 58 -2.46 -8.68 8.83
CA TRP A 58 -1.30 -7.79 8.71
C TRP A 58 -0.13 -8.34 9.53
N GLY A 59 1.10 -8.13 9.09
CA GLY A 59 2.28 -8.71 9.73
C GLY A 59 2.41 -10.23 9.48
N GLY A 60 3.26 -10.91 10.26
CA GLY A 60 3.47 -12.36 10.16
C GLY A 60 4.10 -12.84 8.84
N ALA A 61 4.61 -11.93 8.02
CA ALA A 61 5.21 -12.23 6.71
C ALA A 61 6.74 -12.38 6.78
N GLU A 62 7.34 -12.41 7.98
CA GLU A 62 8.80 -12.46 8.19
C GLU A 62 9.60 -11.35 7.50
N GLN A 63 8.93 -10.24 7.16
CA GLN A 63 9.53 -9.08 6.51
C GLN A 63 8.88 -7.79 6.99
N VAL A 64 9.62 -6.69 6.86
CA VAL A 64 9.08 -5.36 7.16
C VAL A 64 8.06 -4.97 6.10
N GLN A 65 6.91 -4.44 6.55
CA GLN A 65 5.87 -3.91 5.68
C GLN A 65 5.43 -2.54 6.19
N THR A 66 4.97 -1.68 5.29
CA THR A 66 4.37 -0.40 5.63
C THR A 66 3.01 -0.29 4.98
N ALA A 67 1.96 -0.05 5.76
CA ALA A 67 0.60 0.17 5.27
C ALA A 67 0.24 1.66 5.39
N ILE A 68 -0.07 2.31 4.27
CA ILE A 68 -0.46 3.74 4.22
C ILE A 68 -1.95 3.82 3.93
N ILE A 69 -2.72 4.36 4.87
CA ILE A 69 -4.18 4.34 4.80
C ILE A 69 -4.69 5.52 3.99
N LEU A 70 -5.34 5.21 2.87
CA LEU A 70 -5.83 6.22 1.92
C LEU A 70 -7.31 6.53 2.13
N ARG A 71 -8.11 5.54 2.51
CA ARG A 71 -9.55 5.67 2.80
C ARG A 71 -10.03 4.56 3.73
N GLY A 72 -11.10 4.87 4.47
CA GLY A 72 -11.85 3.92 5.26
C GLY A 72 -11.36 3.88 6.70
N HIS A 73 -11.93 2.96 7.45
CA HIS A 73 -11.56 2.67 8.82
C HIS A 73 -11.53 1.16 9.04
N ALA A 74 -10.74 0.74 10.01
CA ALA A 74 -10.65 -0.66 10.42
C ALA A 74 -10.31 -0.77 11.90
N GLN A 75 -10.50 -1.97 12.45
CA GLN A 75 -9.97 -2.33 13.76
C GLN A 75 -8.85 -3.34 13.57
N LEU A 76 -7.70 -3.09 14.20
CA LEU A 76 -6.57 -4.00 14.22
C LEU A 76 -6.58 -4.76 15.55
N ALA A 77 -6.90 -6.05 15.50
CA ALA A 77 -6.95 -6.92 16.67
C ALA A 77 -5.65 -7.72 16.79
N GLY A 78 -4.90 -7.50 17.88
CA GLY A 78 -3.62 -8.17 18.15
C GLY A 78 -3.26 -8.18 19.64
N ALA A 79 -2.67 -9.29 20.12
CA ALA A 79 -2.14 -9.42 21.49
C ALA A 79 -3.08 -8.96 22.64
N GLY A 80 -4.39 -9.10 22.45
CA GLY A 80 -5.41 -8.72 23.45
C GLY A 80 -5.89 -7.27 23.38
N ASN A 81 -5.39 -6.45 22.45
CA ASN A 81 -5.83 -5.09 22.22
C ASN A 81 -6.48 -4.95 20.84
N GLU A 82 -7.40 -3.99 20.72
CA GLU A 82 -7.92 -3.50 19.43
C GLU A 82 -7.46 -2.04 19.25
N GLU A 83 -6.81 -1.76 18.13
CA GLU A 83 -6.37 -0.41 17.77
C GLU A 83 -7.13 0.08 16.52
N PRO A 84 -7.70 1.30 16.54
CA PRO A 84 -8.40 1.84 15.40
C PRO A 84 -7.41 2.28 14.31
N ILE A 85 -7.74 1.94 13.07
CA ILE A 85 -7.05 2.38 11.86
C ILE A 85 -7.90 3.43 11.18
N GLU A 86 -7.29 4.56 10.86
CA GLU A 86 -7.95 5.70 10.23
C GLU A 86 -7.18 6.19 8.99
N LYS A 87 -7.91 6.84 8.08
CA LYS A 87 -7.34 7.52 6.92
C LYS A 87 -6.21 8.48 7.32
N GLY A 88 -5.13 8.47 6.54
CA GLY A 88 -3.98 9.35 6.72
C GLY A 88 -2.91 8.77 7.66
N GLN A 89 -3.22 7.68 8.36
CA GLN A 89 -2.23 6.96 9.16
C GLN A 89 -1.26 6.17 8.27
N THR A 90 -0.08 5.91 8.83
CA THR A 90 0.90 4.99 8.26
C THR A 90 1.34 4.03 9.35
N TRP A 91 1.18 2.74 9.09
CA TRP A 91 1.51 1.66 10.00
C TRP A 91 2.79 0.98 9.53
N LEU A 92 3.79 0.90 10.42
CA LEU A 92 4.97 0.08 10.22
C LEU A 92 4.72 -1.28 10.87
N LEU A 93 4.84 -2.35 10.09
CA LEU A 93 4.66 -3.74 10.51
C LEU A 93 6.04 -4.41 10.54
N PRO A 94 6.65 -4.61 11.72
CA PRO A 94 7.96 -5.23 11.83
C PRO A 94 7.97 -6.68 11.33
N ALA A 95 9.12 -7.14 10.81
CA ALA A 95 9.30 -8.53 10.37
C ALA A 95 9.03 -9.57 11.46
N ALA A 96 9.36 -9.24 12.72
CA ALA A 96 9.17 -10.09 13.88
C ALA A 96 7.74 -10.00 14.47
N MET A 97 6.88 -9.14 13.93
CA MET A 97 5.52 -8.98 14.44
C MET A 97 4.69 -10.21 14.06
N PRO A 98 3.97 -10.84 15.01
CA PRO A 98 3.02 -11.89 14.68
C PRO A 98 1.89 -11.33 13.80
N GLY A 99 1.22 -12.21 13.06
CA GLY A 99 0.05 -11.82 12.30
C GLY A 99 -1.06 -11.27 13.21
N VAL A 100 -1.58 -10.09 12.88
CA VAL A 100 -2.73 -9.45 13.54
C VAL A 100 -3.89 -9.34 12.57
N THR A 101 -5.12 -9.34 13.09
CA THR A 101 -6.31 -9.33 12.24
C THR A 101 -6.78 -7.91 12.00
N CYS A 102 -6.78 -7.48 10.74
CA CYS A 102 -7.41 -6.24 10.30
C CYS A 102 -8.87 -6.52 9.92
N ARG A 103 -9.80 -5.82 10.57
CA ARG A 103 -11.24 -5.87 10.29
C ARG A 103 -11.69 -4.52 9.70
N PRO A 104 -11.82 -4.41 8.37
CA PRO A 104 -12.43 -3.25 7.73
C PRO A 104 -13.84 -2.98 8.22
N ASP A 105 -14.24 -1.72 8.22
CA ASP A 105 -15.63 -1.30 8.45
C ASP A 105 -15.95 -0.11 7.51
N PRO A 106 -16.92 -0.23 6.60
CA PRO A 106 -17.16 -1.47 5.84
C PRO A 106 -15.98 -1.84 4.92
N GLU A 107 -15.09 -0.90 4.61
CA GLU A 107 -14.02 -1.03 3.60
C GLU A 107 -12.77 -0.30 4.09
N LEU A 108 -11.59 -0.87 3.82
CA LEU A 108 -10.30 -0.24 4.02
C LEU A 108 -9.52 -0.23 2.71
N LEU A 109 -8.99 0.94 2.36
CA LEU A 109 -8.13 1.15 1.20
C LEU A 109 -6.77 1.66 1.65
N TYR A 110 -5.72 0.93 1.30
CA TYR A 110 -4.36 1.26 1.69
C TYR A 110 -3.34 0.89 0.60
N LEU A 111 -2.17 1.52 0.69
CA LEU A 111 -0.99 1.07 -0.04
C LEU A 111 -0.17 0.16 0.88
N LEU A 112 0.20 -1.01 0.40
CA LEU A 112 1.12 -1.91 1.08
C LEU A 112 2.49 -1.80 0.42
N CYS A 113 3.47 -1.34 1.17
CA CYS A 113 4.86 -1.26 0.76
C CYS A 113 5.66 -2.38 1.41
N THR A 114 6.52 -3.03 0.64
CA THR A 114 7.38 -4.12 1.09
C THR A 114 8.76 -4.03 0.48
N LEU A 115 9.74 -4.68 1.11
CA LEU A 115 11.07 -4.85 0.53
C LEU A 115 11.07 -5.98 -0.50
N PRO A 116 11.92 -5.91 -1.55
CA PRO A 116 12.14 -7.03 -2.45
C PRO A 116 12.73 -8.23 -1.69
N VAL A 117 12.28 -9.44 -2.03
CA VAL A 117 12.78 -10.72 -1.53
C VAL A 117 13.97 -11.21 -2.34
#